data_AF-A0A5B0SBM6-F1
#
_entry.id   AF-A0A5B0SBM6-F1
#
_cell.length_a   1.000
_cell.length_b   1.000
_cell.length_c   1.000
_cell.angle_alpha   90.00
_cell.angle_beta   90.00
_cell.angle_gamma   90.00
#
_symmetry.space_group_name_H-M   'P 1'
#
loop_
_entity.id
_entity.type
_entity.pdbx_description
1 polymer ?
#
loop_
_entity_poly.entity_id
_entity_poly.type
_entity_poly.pdbx_seq_one_letter_code
_entity_poly.pdbx_strand_id
1 'polypeptide(L)'
;MLRNVVERTFGTWKKRFPILVHPLEYNLKTQGDLVLALAVLHNMIIKHNGHSEYFEDPDYNGAAPDDDEIPDDDDDADDANSLSRAQARAAHKLWRDKIAQEMWEQYSTYLQQRNHR
;
A
#
# COMPACT_ATOMS: atom_id res chain seq x y z
N MET A 1 -1.22 -18.84 -24.16
CA MET A 1 -1.06 -19.48 -22.84
C MET A 1 0.01 -18.85 -21.94
N LEU A 2 0.98 -18.05 -22.41
CA LEU A 2 1.95 -17.36 -21.52
C LEU A 2 1.48 -16.00 -20.98
N ARG A 3 0.64 -15.29 -21.75
CA ARG A 3 0.14 -13.94 -21.41
C ARG A 3 -0.66 -13.92 -20.10
N ASN A 4 -1.38 -15.00 -19.82
CA ASN A 4 -2.13 -15.19 -18.57
C ASN A 4 -1.23 -15.24 -17.33
N VAL A 5 0.00 -15.74 -17.39
CA VAL A 5 0.83 -15.86 -16.18
C VAL A 5 1.31 -14.48 -15.74
N VAL A 6 1.78 -13.67 -16.69
CA VAL A 6 2.24 -12.31 -16.42
C VAL A 6 1.09 -11.43 -15.94
N GLU A 7 -0.05 -11.46 -16.64
CA GLU A 7 -1.25 -10.70 -16.25
C GLU A 7 -1.77 -11.14 -14.86
N ARG A 8 -1.81 -12.45 -14.58
CA ARG A 8 -2.16 -12.96 -13.24
C ARG A 8 -1.20 -12.50 -12.15
N THR A 9 0.10 -12.56 -12.41
CA THR A 9 1.10 -12.10 -11.41
C THR A 9 0.96 -10.61 -11.11
N PHE A 10 0.72 -9.78 -12.13
CA PHE A 10 0.47 -8.36 -11.93
C PHE A 10 -0.88 -8.08 -11.28
N GLY A 11 -1.92 -8.85 -11.59
CA GLY A 11 -3.21 -8.77 -10.90
C GLY A 11 -3.07 -9.04 -9.40
N THR A 12 -2.41 -10.13 -9.02
CA THR A 12 -2.16 -10.47 -7.61
C THR A 12 -1.38 -9.36 -6.90
N TRP A 13 -0.39 -8.77 -7.57
CA TRP A 13 0.37 -7.65 -7.02
C TRP A 13 -0.48 -6.40 -6.84
N LYS A 14 -1.34 -6.07 -7.81
CA LYS A 14 -2.26 -4.94 -7.73
C LYS A 14 -3.31 -5.10 -6.62
N LYS A 15 -3.85 -6.32 -6.43
CA LYS A 15 -4.77 -6.65 -5.32
C LYS A 15 -4.12 -6.46 -3.95
N ARG A 16 -2.83 -6.79 -3.83
CA ARG A 16 -2.08 -6.65 -2.57
C ARG A 16 -1.53 -5.24 -2.34
N PHE A 17 -1.20 -4.53 -3.41
CA PHE A 17 -0.67 -3.19 -3.41
C PHE A 17 -1.55 -2.29 -4.29
N PRO A 18 -2.67 -1.76 -3.76
CA PRO A 18 -3.60 -0.91 -4.51
C PRO A 18 -2.95 0.33 -5.14
N ILE A 19 -1.82 0.78 -4.59
CA ILE A 19 -0.98 1.84 -5.15
C ILE A 19 -0.51 1.55 -6.60
N LEU A 20 -0.56 0.30 -7.05
CA LEU A 20 -0.24 -0.12 -8.42
C LEU A 20 -1.45 -0.14 -9.37
N VAL A 21 -2.67 0.07 -8.86
CA VAL A 21 -3.89 0.10 -9.67
C VAL A 21 -4.01 1.42 -10.40
N HIS A 22 -3.87 2.53 -9.69
CA HIS A 22 -3.97 3.86 -10.27
C HIS A 22 -2.68 4.31 -10.96
N PRO A 23 -2.79 5.16 -12.01
CA PRO A 23 -1.64 5.80 -12.62
C PRO A 23 -0.86 6.61 -11.58
N LEU A 24 0.40 6.26 -11.40
CA LEU A 24 1.31 6.97 -10.52
C LEU A 24 1.80 8.24 -11.24
N GLU A 25 1.50 9.43 -10.73
CA GLU A 25 2.01 10.72 -11.26
C GLU A 25 3.51 10.96 -10.96
N TYR A 26 4.28 9.89 -10.77
CA TYR A 26 5.71 9.95 -10.54
C TYR A 26 6.48 9.85 -11.85
N ASN A 27 7.70 10.40 -11.86
CA ASN A 27 8.62 10.20 -12.98
C ASN A 27 8.94 8.69 -13.14
N LEU A 28 9.33 8.29 -14.35
CA LEU A 28 9.57 6.87 -14.70
C LEU A 28 10.61 6.20 -13.79
N LYS A 29 11.62 6.96 -13.34
CA LYS A 29 12.64 6.44 -12.42
C LYS A 29 12.03 6.08 -11.07
N THR A 30 11.21 6.98 -10.51
CA THR A 30 10.51 6.80 -9.25
C THR A 30 9.48 5.67 -9.34
N GLN A 31 8.78 5.54 -10.47
CA GLN A 31 7.89 4.39 -10.70
C GLN A 31 8.66 3.06 -10.67
N GLY A 32 9.83 3.00 -11.32
CA GLY A 32 10.70 1.82 -11.29
C GLY A 32 11.22 1.50 -9.88
N ASP A 33 11.71 2.52 -9.16
CA ASP A 33 12.18 2.39 -7.78
C ASP A 33 11.05 1.90 -6.85
N LEU A 34 9.81 2.34 -7.07
CA LEU A 34 8.62 1.93 -6.33
C LEU A 34 8.28 0.45 -6.56
N VAL A 35 8.28 -0.01 -7.81
CA VAL A 35 8.04 -1.44 -8.14
C VAL A 35 9.10 -2.33 -7.47
N LEU A 36 10.37 -1.89 -7.47
CA LEU A 36 11.46 -2.59 -6.79
C LEU A 36 11.29 -2.63 -5.27
N ALA A 37 10.92 -1.51 -4.66
CA ALA A 37 10.67 -1.43 -3.22
C ALA A 37 9.50 -2.36 -2.81
N LEU A 38 8.42 -2.38 -3.60
CA LEU A 38 7.29 -3.28 -3.38
C LEU A 38 7.69 -4.76 -3.55
N ALA A 39 8.56 -5.09 -4.51
CA ALA A 39 9.09 -6.43 -4.67
C ALA A 39 9.90 -6.89 -3.44
N VAL A 40 10.74 -6.02 -2.88
CA VAL A 40 11.51 -6.31 -1.66
C VAL A 40 10.58 -6.48 -0.46
N LEU A 41 9.64 -5.56 -0.28
CA LEU A 41 8.64 -5.62 0.79
C LEU A 41 7.82 -6.91 0.70
N HIS A 42 7.41 -7.27 -0.51
CA HIS A 42 6.69 -8.50 -0.80
C HIS A 42 7.46 -9.74 -0.35
N ASN A 43 8.74 -9.82 -0.74
CA ASN A 43 9.62 -10.92 -0.35
C ASN A 43 9.83 -10.99 1.17
N MET A 44 9.96 -9.84 1.84
CA MET A 44 10.07 -9.77 3.29
C MET A 44 8.80 -10.32 3.96
N ILE A 45 7.62 -9.92 3.50
CA ILE A 45 6.36 -10.40 4.11
C ILE A 45 6.20 -11.91 3.91
N ILE A 46 6.50 -12.45 2.71
CA ILE A 46 6.45 -13.90 2.49
C ILE A 46 7.42 -14.65 3.42
N LYS A 47 8.63 -14.10 3.61
CA LYS A 47 9.65 -14.69 4.48
C LYS A 47 9.23 -14.71 5.95
N HIS A 48 8.49 -13.70 6.41
CA HIS A 48 8.14 -13.53 7.83
C HIS A 48 6.75 -14.05 8.21
N ASN A 49 5.77 -14.01 7.32
CA ASN A 49 4.37 -14.41 7.59
C ASN A 49 3.96 -15.75 6.95
N GLY A 50 4.85 -16.40 6.19
CA GLY A 50 4.46 -17.54 5.36
C GLY A 50 3.70 -17.12 4.09
N HIS A 51 3.32 -18.08 3.26
CA HIS A 51 2.61 -17.83 2.01
C HIS A 51 1.31 -17.06 2.30
N SER A 52 1.14 -15.87 1.74
CA SER A 52 -0.06 -15.07 2.02
C SER A 52 -1.25 -15.63 1.25
N GLU A 53 -2.40 -15.73 1.91
CA GLU A 53 -3.70 -16.20 1.36
C GLU A 53 -4.10 -15.53 0.03
N TYR A 54 -3.57 -14.34 -0.28
CA TYR A 54 -3.74 -13.65 -1.57
C TYR A 54 -3.21 -14.40 -2.79
N PHE A 55 -2.39 -15.44 -2.61
CA PHE A 55 -1.86 -16.28 -3.69
C PHE A 55 -2.71 -17.51 -3.99
N GLU A 56 -3.58 -17.91 -3.06
CA GLU A 56 -4.33 -19.16 -3.09
C GLU A 56 -5.81 -18.92 -3.30
N ASP A 57 -6.18 -17.97 -4.15
CA ASP A 57 -7.55 -17.84 -4.61
C ASP A 57 -7.68 -18.62 -5.93
N PRO A 58 -8.15 -19.89 -5.91
CA PRO A 58 -8.21 -20.75 -7.09
C PRO A 58 -9.14 -20.21 -8.18
N ASP A 59 -10.09 -19.34 -7.82
CA ASP A 59 -11.01 -18.66 -8.74
C ASP A 59 -10.48 -17.31 -9.26
N TYR A 60 -9.32 -16.85 -8.77
CA TYR A 60 -8.73 -15.59 -9.23
C TYR A 60 -8.15 -15.74 -10.65
N ASN A 61 -8.87 -15.14 -11.61
CA ASN A 61 -8.54 -15.16 -13.02
C ASN A 61 -7.37 -14.21 -13.39
N GLY A 62 -6.88 -13.41 -12.45
CA GLY A 62 -5.80 -12.44 -12.69
C GLY A 62 -6.25 -11.04 -13.11
N ALA A 63 -7.55 -10.77 -13.16
CA ALA A 63 -8.06 -9.43 -13.38
C ALA A 63 -7.62 -8.51 -12.23
N ALA A 64 -7.16 -7.31 -12.56
CA ALA A 64 -6.98 -6.29 -11.53
C ALA A 64 -8.32 -6.11 -10.77
N PRO A 65 -8.28 -5.86 -9.45
CA PRO A 65 -9.52 -5.53 -8.73
C PRO A 65 -10.20 -4.37 -9.45
N ASP A 66 -11.52 -4.46 -9.63
CA ASP A 66 -12.32 -3.30 -10.04
C ASP A 66 -12.21 -2.23 -8.95
N ASP A 67 -12.40 -0.95 -9.31
CA ASP A 67 -12.34 0.15 -8.33
C ASP A 67 -13.27 -0.12 -7.13
N ASP A 68 -14.44 -0.73 -7.37
CA ASP A 68 -15.41 -1.12 -6.32
C ASP A 68 -14.93 -2.27 -5.40
N GLU A 69 -13.91 -3.04 -5.80
CA GLU A 69 -13.29 -4.11 -4.99
C GLU A 69 -12.09 -3.63 -4.17
N ILE A 70 -11.58 -2.43 -4.50
CA ILE A 70 -10.59 -1.75 -3.68
C ILE A 70 -11.38 -1.16 -2.52
N PRO A 71 -11.06 -1.48 -1.25
CA PRO A 71 -11.76 -0.86 -0.13
C PRO A 71 -11.62 0.66 -0.25
N ASP A 72 -12.71 1.33 -0.60
CA ASP A 72 -12.81 2.76 -0.46
C ASP A 72 -12.53 3.10 1.01
N ASP A 73 -11.75 4.15 1.24
CA ASP A 73 -11.44 4.63 2.60
C ASP A 73 -12.73 5.10 3.32
N ASP A 74 -13.81 5.28 2.56
CA ASP A 74 -15.17 5.57 2.98
C ASP A 74 -16.13 4.52 2.40
N ASP A 75 -16.34 3.38 3.07
CA ASP A 75 -17.67 2.76 2.97
C ASP A 75 -18.11 2.02 4.24
N ASP A 76 -19.32 2.39 4.63
CA ASP A 76 -20.09 1.92 5.77
C ASP A 76 -20.66 0.53 5.45
N ALA A 77 -20.06 -0.53 5.99
CA ALA A 77 -20.68 -1.85 5.96
C ALA A 77 -20.54 -2.60 7.30
N ASP A 78 -21.63 -3.31 7.59
CA ASP A 78 -22.17 -3.71 8.89
C ASP A 78 -21.37 -4.76 9.69
N ASP A 79 -21.71 -4.79 10.98
CA ASP A 79 -21.56 -5.86 11.98
C ASP A 79 -20.19 -6.19 12.62
N ALA A 80 -20.21 -6.16 13.97
CA ALA A 80 -19.27 -6.55 15.04
C ALA A 80 -17.73 -6.33 14.92
N ASN A 81 -17.13 -6.50 13.74
CA ASN A 81 -15.69 -6.36 13.49
C ASN A 81 -15.29 -4.90 13.17
N SER A 82 -16.28 -4.04 12.91
CA SER A 82 -16.10 -2.62 12.58
C SER A 82 -15.46 -1.81 13.73
N LEU A 83 -15.84 -2.07 15.00
CA LEU A 83 -15.30 -1.34 16.16
C LEU A 83 -13.79 -1.61 16.37
N SER A 84 -13.36 -2.87 16.22
CA SER A 84 -11.94 -3.24 16.36
C SER A 84 -11.10 -2.67 15.21
N ARG A 85 -11.62 -2.71 13.98
CA ARG A 85 -10.97 -2.09 12.81
C ARG A 85 -10.93 -0.57 12.89
N ALA A 86 -11.98 0.09 13.37
CA ALA A 86 -12.01 1.54 13.56
C ALA A 86 -10.97 1.99 14.60
N GLN A 87 -10.82 1.25 15.69
CA GLN A 87 -9.78 1.50 16.69
C GLN A 87 -8.37 1.30 16.10
N ALA A 88 -8.16 0.22 15.33
CA ALA A 88 -6.89 -0.02 14.65
C ALA A 88 -6.56 1.07 13.62
N ARG A 89 -7.56 1.55 12.86
CA ARG A 89 -7.42 2.67 11.91
C ARG A 89 -7.10 3.98 12.63
N ALA A 90 -7.80 4.29 13.72
CA ALA A 90 -7.53 5.48 14.52
C ALA A 90 -6.10 5.46 15.10
N ALA A 91 -5.65 4.31 15.60
CA ALA A 91 -4.29 4.13 16.08
C ALA A 91 -3.25 4.32 14.96
N HIS A 92 -3.50 3.74 13.78
CA HIS A 92 -2.61 3.89 12.63
C HIS A 92 -2.58 5.34 12.12
N LYS A 93 -3.73 6.02 12.09
CA LYS A 93 -3.82 7.45 11.75
C LYS A 93 -3.00 8.30 12.71
N LEU A 94 -3.16 8.11 14.02
CA LEU A 94 -2.35 8.82 15.01
C LEU A 94 -0.85 8.58 14.83
N TRP A 95 -0.46 7.34 14.53
CA TRP A 95 0.94 7.00 14.30
C TRP A 95 1.51 7.68 13.05
N ARG A 96 0.76 7.69 11.94
CA ARG A 96 1.16 8.42 10.72
C ARG A 96 1.25 9.93 10.97
N ASP A 97 0.26 10.50 11.64
CA ASP A 97 0.21 11.94 11.94
C ASP A 97 1.38 12.36 12.84
N LYS A 98 1.74 11.52 13.81
CA LYS A 98 2.92 11.72 14.66
C LYS A 98 4.21 11.76 13.84
N ILE A 99 4.41 10.81 12.94
CA ILE A 99 5.61 10.78 12.07
C ILE A 99 5.65 12.02 11.17
N ALA A 100 4.51 12.39 10.58
CA ALA A 100 4.42 13.58 9.75
C ALA A 100 4.78 14.85 10.53
N GLN A 101 4.33 14.95 11.78
CA GLN A 101 4.65 16.07 12.65
C GLN A 101 6.15 16.09 13.02
N GLU A 102 6.73 14.95 13.40
CA GLU A 102 8.17 14.86 13.69
C GLU A 102 9.02 15.26 12.48
N MET A 103 8.66 14.77 11.29
CA MET A 103 9.32 15.15 10.03
C MET A 103 9.21 16.66 9.75
N TRP A 104 8.03 17.25 9.98
CA TRP A 104 7.78 18.67 9.77
C TRP A 104 8.59 19.55 10.73
N GLU A 105 8.69 19.16 12.00
CA GLU A 105 9.47 19.86 13.02
C GLU A 105 10.97 19.81 12.70
N GLN A 106 11.47 18.66 12.26
CA GLN A 106 12.85 18.51 11.80
C GLN A 106 13.14 19.41 10.59
N TYR A 107 12.24 19.42 9.61
CA TYR A 107 12.37 20.27 8.42
C TYR A 107 12.35 21.76 8.76
N SER A 108 11.43 22.18 9.64
CA SER A 108 11.34 23.56 10.11
C SER A 108 12.61 24.00 10.84
N THR A 109 13.17 23.13 11.68
CA THR A 109 14.43 23.37 12.38
C THR A 109 15.60 23.53 11.40
N TYR A 110 15.68 22.65 10.38
CA TYR A 110 16.68 22.75 9.32
C TYR A 110 16.60 24.10 8.58
N LEU A 111 15.39 24.54 8.22
CA LEU A 111 15.18 25.84 7.58
C LEU A 111 15.62 27.00 8.47
N GLN A 112 15.30 26.96 9.76
CA GLN A 112 15.71 28.00 10.72
C GLN A 112 17.24 28.09 10.84
N GLN A 113 17.94 26.95 10.92
CA GLN A 113 19.40 26.91 10.98
C GLN A 113 20.06 27.41 9.70
N ARG A 114 19.46 27.11 8.54
CA ARG A 114 19.93 27.61 7.24
C ARG A 114 19.74 29.11 7.07
N ASN A 115 18.67 29.67 7.63
CA ASN A 115 18.34 31.09 7.51
C ASN A 115 19.11 32.00 8.50
N HIS A 116 19.80 31.41 9.48
CA HIS A 116 20.69 32.11 10.44
C HIS A 116 22.18 32.07 10.05
N ARG A 117 22.51 31.50 8.89
CA ARG A 117 23.83 31.60 8.24
C ARG A 117 23.75 32.55 7.07
#